data_AF-A0A963A0A3-F1
#
_entry.id   AF-A0A963A0A3-F1
#
_cell.length_a   1.000
_cell.length_b   1.000
_cell.length_c   1.000
_cell.angle_alpha   90.00
_cell.angle_beta   90.00
_cell.angle_gamma   90.00
#
_symmetry.space_group_name_H-M   'P 1'
#
loop_
_entity.id
_entity.type
_entity.pdbx_description
1 polymer ?
#
loop_
_entity_poly.entity_id
_entity_poly.type
_entity_poly.pdbx_seq_one_letter_code
_entity_poly.pdbx_strand_id
1 'polypeptide(L)' 'KGFGRQKGHTELYRGAEYVVDFLPKVKIEVVINEEQLDECIEAITNAARTGKIGDGKIFVTSVEKVVRIRTGEEDSAAI' A
#
# COMPACT_ATOMS: atom_id res chain seq x y z
N LYS A 1 0.04 -5.50 8.29
CA LYS A 1 1.06 -6.57 8.50
C LYS A 1 1.59 -6.95 7.13
N GLY A 2 2.87 -6.69 6.83
CA GLY A 2 3.42 -6.87 5.49
C GLY A 2 4.51 -7.94 5.44
N PHE A 3 4.56 -8.69 4.33
CA PHE A 3 5.65 -9.62 4.02
C PHE A 3 6.68 -8.94 3.11
N GLY A 4 7.96 -9.07 3.47
CA GLY A 4 9.10 -8.65 2.66
C GLY A 4 10.35 -9.43 3.09
N ARG A 5 11.41 -9.42 2.28
CA ARG A 5 12.71 -10.08 2.56
C ARG A 5 13.49 -9.46 3.73
N GLN A 6 12.81 -8.92 4.73
CA GLN A 6 13.40 -8.39 5.94
C GLN A 6 13.45 -9.52 6.98
N LYS A 7 14.66 -9.84 7.45
CA LYS A 7 14.96 -10.99 8.32
C LYS A 7 14.25 -10.85 9.68
N GLY A 8 13.68 -11.95 10.14
CA GLY A 8 13.10 -12.09 11.46
C GLY A 8 13.66 -13.22 12.29
N HIS A 9 13.65 -13.05 13.61
CA HIS A 9 14.18 -14.02 14.57
C HIS A 9 13.36 -15.33 14.57
N THR A 10 14.05 -16.46 14.74
CA THR A 10 13.52 -17.82 14.68
C THR A 10 12.81 -18.23 15.98
N GLU A 11 11.53 -18.64 15.91
CA GLU A 11 10.86 -19.41 16.97
C GLU A 11 10.29 -20.72 16.39
N LEU A 12 10.43 -21.82 17.15
CA LEU A 12 9.99 -23.16 16.77
C LEU A 12 8.49 -23.37 17.01
N TYR A 13 7.77 -23.90 16.01
CA TYR A 13 6.42 -24.45 16.21
C TYR A 13 6.30 -25.84 15.54
N ARG A 14 6.02 -26.88 16.35
CA ARG A 14 5.74 -28.27 15.93
C ARG A 14 6.69 -28.88 14.88
N GLY A 15 7.99 -28.66 15.02
CA GLY A 15 9.00 -29.42 14.27
C GLY A 15 9.09 -29.11 12.77
N ALA A 16 8.42 -28.05 12.29
CA ALA A 16 8.61 -27.51 10.95
C ALA A 16 8.96 -26.02 11.06
N GLU A 17 10.09 -25.62 10.48
CA GLU A 17 10.54 -24.22 10.48
C GLU A 17 9.55 -23.35 9.70
N TYR A 18 8.83 -22.46 10.38
CA TYR A 18 8.07 -21.40 9.73
C TYR A 18 8.50 -20.06 10.31
N VAL A 19 9.51 -19.44 9.69
CA VAL A 19 9.88 -18.06 9.96
C VAL A 19 8.83 -17.16 9.32
N VAL A 20 7.94 -16.58 10.12
CA VAL A 20 7.00 -15.56 9.64
C VAL A 20 7.10 -14.34 10.54
N ASP A 21 8.04 -13.45 10.21
CA ASP A 21 8.17 -12.17 10.88
C ASP A 21 7.42 -11.10 10.08
N PHE A 22 6.46 -10.47 10.75
CA PHE A 22 5.67 -9.40 10.18
C PHE A 22 6.22 -8.08 10.66
N LEU A 23 7.01 -7.42 9.81
CA LEU A 23 7.32 -6.03 10.10
C LEU A 23 6.06 -5.17 9.99
N PRO A 24 5.86 -4.24 10.93
CA PRO A 24 4.77 -3.28 10.85
C PRO A 24 4.93 -2.46 9.57
N LYS A 25 3.85 -2.41 8.78
CA LYS A 25 3.74 -1.61 7.56
C LYS A 25 2.42 -0.86 7.63
N VAL A 26 2.43 0.39 7.20
CA VAL A 26 1.23 1.21 7.02
C VAL A 26 0.67 0.92 5.62
N LYS A 27 -0.64 0.69 5.53
CA LYS A 27 -1.36 0.64 4.26
C LYS A 27 -2.03 2.00 4.07
N ILE A 28 -1.74 2.65 2.95
CA ILE A 28 -2.41 3.88 2.52
C ILE A 28 -3.30 3.48 1.35
N GLU A 29 -4.57 3.86 1.42
CA GLU A 29 -5.53 3.71 0.33
C GLU A 29 -6.08 5.09 0.01
N VAL A 30 -5.92 5.50 -1.24
CA VAL A 30 -6.35 6.79 -1.76
C VAL A 30 -6.95 6.56 -3.14
N VAL A 31 -8.05 7.26 -3.42
CA VAL A 31 -8.67 7.32 -4.74
C VAL A 31 -8.33 8.69 -5.31
N ILE A 32 -7.88 8.71 -6.56
CA ILE A 32 -7.42 9.90 -7.28
C ILE A 32 -8.05 9.92 -8.67
N ASN A 33 -8.08 11.09 -9.30
CA ASN A 33 -8.43 11.18 -10.71
C ASN A 33 -7.35 10.52 -11.57
N GLU A 34 -7.74 9.93 -12.71
CA GLU A 34 -6.83 9.21 -13.61
C GLU A 34 -5.68 10.10 -14.12
N GLU A 35 -5.96 11.37 -14.35
CA GLU A 35 -4.98 12.38 -14.77
C GLU A 35 -3.83 12.62 -13.76
N GLN A 36 -4.02 12.22 -12.50
CA GLN A 36 -3.02 12.37 -11.43
C GLN A 36 -2.24 11.08 -11.15
N LEU A 37 -2.51 10.00 -11.89
CA LEU A 37 -1.96 8.67 -11.59
C LEU A 37 -0.43 8.65 -11.54
N ASP A 38 0.21 9.14 -12.61
CA ASP A 38 1.67 9.11 -12.74
C ASP A 38 2.34 10.02 -11.69
N GLU A 39 1.80 11.23 -11.49
CA GLU A 39 2.29 12.18 -10.49
C GLU A 39 2.20 11.59 -9.07
N CYS A 40 1.10 10.92 -8.74
CA CYS A 40 0.92 10.29 -7.43
C CYS A 40 1.90 9.13 -7.21
N ILE A 41 2.13 8.28 -8.21
CA ILE A 41 3.10 7.17 -8.13
C ILE A 41 4.50 7.72 -7.92
N GLU A 42 4.89 8.76 -8.66
CA GLU A 42 6.20 9.40 -8.54
C GLU A 42 6.38 10.01 -7.15
N ALA A 43 5.41 10.79 -6.68
CA ALA A 43 5.45 11.45 -5.37
C ALA A 43 5.59 10.43 -4.23
N ILE A 44 4.77 9.37 -4.22
CA ILE A 44 4.84 8.30 -3.20
C ILE A 44 6.18 7.58 -3.27
N THR A 45 6.66 7.25 -4.49
CA THR A 45 7.94 6.57 -4.66
C THR A 45 9.09 7.40 -4.13
N ASN A 46 9.15 8.68 -4.46
CA ASN A 46 10.21 9.58 -4.01
C ASN A 46 10.18 9.82 -2.51
N ALA A 47 9.00 9.93 -1.91
CA ALA A 47 8.85 10.15 -0.47
C ALA A 47 9.13 8.89 0.37
N ALA A 48 8.74 7.70 -0.11
CA ALA A 48 8.83 6.46 0.66
C ALA A 48 10.13 5.66 0.40
N ARG A 49 10.87 5.96 -0.67
CA ARG A 49 12.09 5.22 -1.04
C ARG A 49 13.24 5.56 -0.10
N THR A 50 13.72 4.56 0.64
CA THR A 50 14.97 4.61 1.41
C THR A 50 16.12 3.94 0.67
N GLY A 51 15.83 3.18 -0.39
CA GLY A 51 16.80 2.38 -1.13
C GLY A 51 17.13 1.04 -0.46
N LYS A 52 16.45 0.69 0.63
CA LYS A 52 16.66 -0.55 1.38
C LYS A 52 15.56 -1.57 1.07
N ILE A 53 15.87 -2.85 1.31
CA ILE A 53 14.89 -3.92 1.19
C ILE A 53 13.74 -3.67 2.18
N GLY A 54 12.52 -3.61 1.66
CA GLY A 54 11.31 -3.45 2.46
C GLY A 54 10.59 -2.11 2.31
N ASP A 55 11.02 -1.23 1.40
CA ASP A 55 10.34 0.06 1.11
C ASP A 55 8.85 -0.10 0.72
N GLY A 56 8.45 -1.27 0.24
CA GLY A 56 7.04 -1.63 0.04
C GLY A 56 6.67 -1.84 -1.42
N LYS A 57 5.39 -1.70 -1.72
CA LYS A 57 4.81 -1.80 -3.07
C LYS A 57 3.66 -0.80 -3.18
N ILE A 58 3.45 -0.29 -4.38
CA ILE A 58 2.27 0.46 -4.78
C ILE A 58 1.44 -0.47 -5.66
N PHE A 59 0.14 -0.54 -5.41
CA PHE A 59 -0.81 -1.26 -6.25
C PHE A 59 -1.79 -0.25 -6.81
N VAL A 60 -2.12 -0.39 -8.10
CA VAL A 60 -3.09 0.45 -8.79
C VAL A 60 -4.26 -0.43 -9.18
N THR A 61 -5.47 0.00 -8.84
CA THR A 61 -6.72 -0.70 -9.16
C THR A 61 -7.74 0.33 -9.60
N SER A 62 -8.44 0.06 -10.70
CA SER A 62 -9.55 0.90 -11.16
C SER A 62 -10.69 0.91 -10.15
N VAL A 63 -11.32 2.07 -9.97
CA VAL A 63 -12.53 2.25 -9.17
C VAL A 63 -13.64 2.64 -10.13
N GLU A 64 -14.69 1.81 -10.22
CA GLU A 64 -15.77 2.01 -11.20
C GLU A 64 -16.71 3.17 -10.83
N LYS A 65 -16.85 3.46 -9.52
CA LYS A 65 -17.75 4.51 -9.03
C LYS A 65 -17.30 5.06 -7.69
N VAL A 66 -17.35 6.39 -7.54
CA VAL A 66 -17.11 7.08 -6.25
C VAL A 66 -18.34 7.91 -5.89
N VAL A 67 -18.71 7.94 -4.60
CA VAL A 67 -19.82 8.76 -4.11
C VAL A 67 -19.44 9.47 -2.82
N ARG A 68 -19.55 10.80 -2.80
CA ARG A 68 -19.31 11.61 -1.60
C ARG A 68 -20.58 11.63 -0.74
N ILE A 69 -20.58 10.89 0.37
CA ILE A 69 -21.77 10.70 1.25
C ILE A 69 -22.49 12.01 1.61
N ARG A 70 -21.74 13.08 1.89
CA ARG A 70 -22.31 14.36 2.34
C ARG A 70 -23.11 15.11 1.27
N THR A 71 -22.66 15.06 0.01
CA THR A 71 -23.20 15.89 -1.09
C THR A 71 -23.93 15.07 -2.13
N GLY A 72 -23.68 13.76 -2.22
CA GLY A 72 -24.16 12.91 -3.30
C GLY A 72 -23.42 13.11 -4.62
N GLU A 73 -22.35 13.91 -4.63
CA GLU A 73 -21.47 14.04 -5.80
C GLU A 73 -20.87 12.68 -6.15
N GLU A 74 -20.70 12.43 -7.45
CA GLU A 74 -20.17 11.18 -7.98
C GLU A 74 -18.83 11.40 -8.71
N ASP A 75 -18.04 10.34 -8.75
CA ASP A 75 -16.80 10.21 -9.53
C ASP A 75 -15.82 11.36 -9.32
N SER A 76 -15.42 12.06 -10.38
CA SER A 76 -14.41 13.13 -10.30
C SER A 76 -14.84 14.29 -9.38
N ALA A 77 -16.15 14.57 -9.25
CA ALA A 77 -16.63 15.58 -8.29
C ALA A 77 -16.61 15.08 -6.83
N ALA A 78 -16.60 13.75 -6.65
CA ALA A 78 -16.54 13.11 -5.34
C ALA A 78 -15.11 12.92 -4.80
N ILE A 79 -14.10 13.07 -5.67
CA ILE A 79 -12.67 13.04 -5.35
C ILE A 79 -12.23 14.47 -5.07
#